data_AF-A0A7X9LC70-F1
#
_entry.id   AF-A0A7X9LC70-F1
#
_cell.length_a   1.000
_cell.length_b   1.000
_cell.length_c   1.000
_cell.angle_alpha   90.00
_cell.angle_beta   90.00
_cell.angle_gamma   90.00
#
_symmetry.space_group_name_H-M   'P 1'
#
loop_
_entity.id
_entity.type
_entity.pdbx_description
1 polymer ?
#
loop_
_entity_poly.entity_id
_entity_poly.type
_entity_poly.pdbx_seq_one_letter_code
_entity_poly.pdbx_strand_id
1 'polypeptide(L)'
;MSLFAKKENQHPNKTAAENDAAVFKVLGSGCKKCQTLETNVRQACEETALNAAVEHVTDFSQIANYGVMSTPALVLNDEVISAGKVLSAEDVKVIIQEKLS
;
A
#
# COMPACT_ATOMS: atom_id res chain seq x y z
N MET A 1 -4.75 -25.46 -43.18
CA MET A 1 -4.61 -25.91 -41.78
C MET A 1 -4.38 -24.69 -40.90
N SER A 2 -5.43 -24.19 -40.25
CA SER A 2 -5.40 -23.06 -39.33
C SER A 2 -5.36 -23.58 -37.89
N LEU A 3 -4.20 -23.57 -37.23
CA LEU A 3 -4.00 -24.04 -35.84
C LEU A 3 -2.67 -23.40 -35.38
N PHE A 4 -2.52 -22.49 -34.43
CA PHE A 4 -3.35 -22.00 -33.34
C PHE A 4 -2.92 -20.57 -32.97
N ALA A 5 -3.90 -19.72 -32.70
CA ALA A 5 -3.77 -18.47 -31.97
C ALA A 5 -3.84 -18.74 -30.45
N LYS A 6 -2.94 -18.09 -29.70
CA LYS A 6 -3.08 -17.66 -28.29
C LYS A 6 -2.25 -16.37 -28.21
N LYS A 7 -2.76 -15.16 -28.45
CA LYS A 7 -3.80 -14.41 -27.73
C LYS A 7 -3.64 -14.47 -26.21
N GLU A 8 -3.22 -13.30 -25.68
CA GLU A 8 -3.75 -12.67 -24.45
C GLU A 8 -3.32 -13.31 -23.10
N ASN A 9 -2.96 -12.60 -22.04
CA ASN A 9 -3.20 -11.22 -21.65
C ASN A 9 -2.17 -10.76 -20.61
N GLN A 10 -1.67 -9.54 -20.80
CA GLN A 10 -1.67 -8.49 -19.78
C GLN A 10 -1.17 -8.85 -18.37
N HIS A 11 0.12 -8.64 -18.12
CA HIS A 11 0.45 -7.91 -16.91
C HIS A 11 0.34 -6.42 -17.27
N PRO A 12 -0.60 -5.67 -16.68
CA PRO A 12 -0.61 -4.24 -16.84
C PRO A 12 0.68 -3.74 -16.21
N ASN A 13 1.56 -3.24 -17.06
CA ASN A 13 2.61 -2.34 -16.66
C ASN A 13 1.91 -1.09 -16.08
N LYS A 14 1.61 -1.10 -14.77
CA LYS A 14 1.13 0.08 -14.04
C LYS A 14 2.33 0.93 -13.63
N THR A 15 3.01 1.46 -14.64
CA THR A 15 3.84 2.65 -14.47
C THR A 15 3.50 3.58 -15.61
N ALA A 16 2.49 4.43 -15.41
CA ALA A 16 2.18 5.57 -16.28
C ALA A 16 1.10 6.44 -15.64
N ALA A 17 1.50 7.21 -14.64
CA ALA A 17 1.01 8.57 -14.41
C ALA A 17 1.97 9.23 -13.40
N GLU A 18 2.97 9.93 -13.92
CA GLU A 18 3.63 10.97 -13.13
C GLU A 18 2.56 11.90 -12.55
N ASN A 19 2.64 12.11 -11.23
CA ASN A 19 2.37 13.33 -10.45
C ASN A 19 2.19 12.91 -8.98
N ASP A 20 3.28 12.81 -8.23
CA ASP A 20 3.33 12.97 -6.76
C ASP A 20 2.20 12.34 -5.91
N ALA A 21 1.66 11.19 -6.31
CA ALA A 21 0.57 10.54 -5.58
C ALA A 21 1.15 9.56 -4.56
N ALA A 22 0.93 9.83 -3.28
CA ALA A 22 1.40 8.98 -2.18
C ALA A 22 0.88 7.54 -2.32
N VAL A 23 1.76 6.54 -2.30
CA VAL A 23 1.35 5.13 -2.36
C VAL A 23 1.51 4.50 -0.98
N PHE A 24 0.39 4.16 -0.35
CA PHE A 24 0.34 3.40 0.89
C PHE A 24 0.23 1.91 0.60
N LYS A 25 1.14 1.12 1.15
CA LYS A 25 1.09 -0.33 1.10
C LYS A 25 0.91 -0.87 2.52
N VAL A 26 -0.18 -1.58 2.75
CA VAL A 26 -0.44 -2.31 4.00
C VAL A 26 0.09 -3.72 3.84
N LEU A 27 1.15 -4.04 4.55
CA LEU A 27 1.78 -5.35 4.56
C LEU A 27 1.15 -6.22 5.66
N GLY A 28 0.47 -7.30 5.30
CA GLY A 28 0.04 -8.29 6.28
C GLY A 28 -0.95 -9.32 5.78
N SER A 29 -1.08 -10.40 6.53
CA SER A 29 -1.91 -11.58 6.20
C SER A 29 -3.43 -11.34 6.28
N GLY A 30 -3.89 -10.10 6.47
CA GLY A 30 -5.32 -9.75 6.42
C GLY A 30 -6.10 -9.95 7.71
N CYS A 31 -5.43 -10.01 8.86
CA CYS A 31 -6.10 -10.04 10.16
C CYS A 31 -6.91 -8.76 10.44
N LYS A 32 -7.82 -8.78 11.43
CA LYS A 32 -8.67 -7.62 11.77
C LYS A 32 -7.87 -6.32 11.95
N LYS A 33 -6.67 -6.41 12.54
CA LYS A 33 -5.77 -5.29 12.74
C LYS A 33 -5.27 -4.67 11.43
N CYS A 34 -4.96 -5.48 10.41
CA CYS A 34 -4.60 -5.00 9.07
C CYS A 34 -5.74 -4.21 8.43
N GLN A 35 -6.98 -4.72 8.54
CA GLN A 35 -8.15 -4.07 7.96
C GLN A 35 -8.46 -2.73 8.64
N THR A 36 -8.31 -2.66 9.97
CA THR A 36 -8.43 -1.39 10.70
C THR A 36 -7.37 -0.38 10.25
N LEU A 37 -6.12 -0.82 10.07
CA LEU A 37 -5.05 0.05 9.58
C LEU A 37 -5.36 0.59 8.17
N GLU A 38 -5.77 -0.28 7.24
CA GLU A 38 -6.18 0.14 5.89
C GLU A 38 -7.31 1.17 5.93
N THR A 39 -8.34 0.92 6.75
CA THR A 39 -9.48 1.83 6.91
C THR A 39 -9.04 3.19 7.42
N ASN A 40 -8.19 3.21 8.44
CA ASN A 40 -7.63 4.44 9.02
C ASN A 40 -6.80 5.22 8.00
N VAL A 41 -6.01 4.52 7.17
CA VAL A 41 -5.21 5.14 6.10
C VAL A 41 -6.12 5.75 5.03
N ARG A 42 -7.14 5.03 4.57
CA ARG A 42 -8.12 5.57 3.60
C ARG A 42 -8.80 6.82 4.15
N GLN A 43 -9.28 6.76 5.38
CA GLN A 43 -9.93 7.89 6.03
C GLN A 43 -8.97 9.09 6.14
N ALA A 44 -7.71 8.88 6.54
CA ALA A 44 -6.71 9.94 6.61
C ALA A 44 -6.45 10.59 5.24
N CYS A 45 -6.40 9.79 4.17
CA CYS A 45 -6.22 10.29 2.80
C CYS A 45 -7.44 11.12 2.35
N GLU A 46 -8.65 10.65 2.63
CA GLU A 46 -9.89 11.37 2.35
C GLU A 46 -9.97 12.70 3.13
N GLU A 47 -9.63 12.69 4.42
CA GLU A 47 -9.61 13.89 5.27
C GLU A 47 -8.55 14.91 4.84
N THR A 48 -7.41 14.44 4.34
CA THR A 48 -6.31 15.31 3.88
C THR A 48 -6.50 15.73 2.41
N ALA A 49 -7.57 15.27 1.75
CA ALA A 49 -7.79 15.40 0.30
C ALA A 49 -6.55 14.98 -0.52
N LEU A 50 -5.76 14.05 0.03
CA LEU A 50 -4.53 13.56 -0.58
C LEU A 50 -4.90 12.45 -1.56
N ASN A 51 -4.49 12.61 -2.81
CA ASN A 51 -4.71 11.57 -3.80
C ASN A 51 -3.69 10.44 -3.61
N ALA A 52 -4.04 9.49 -2.74
CA ALA A 52 -3.16 8.39 -2.36
C ALA A 52 -3.74 7.03 -2.70
N ALA A 53 -2.89 6.13 -3.20
CA ALA A 53 -3.28 4.75 -3.49
C ALA A 53 -3.07 3.89 -2.25
N VAL A 54 -4.06 3.10 -1.85
CA VAL A 54 -3.94 2.15 -0.73
C VAL A 54 -3.97 0.72 -1.27
N GLU A 55 -2.84 0.04 -1.21
CA GLU A 55 -2.64 -1.33 -1.66
C GLU A 55 -2.43 -2.27 -0.47
N HIS A 56 -3.09 -3.43 -0.49
CA HIS A 56 -2.89 -4.46 0.52
C HIS A 56 -1.98 -5.54 -0.04
N VAL A 57 -0.77 -5.64 0.50
CA VAL A 57 0.19 -6.68 0.15
C VAL A 57 0.08 -7.83 1.15
N THR A 58 -0.41 -8.96 0.64
CA THR A 58 -0.47 -10.23 1.37
C THR A 58 0.66 -11.18 0.98
N ASP A 59 1.47 -10.81 -0.03
CA ASP A 59 2.59 -11.61 -0.52
C ASP A 59 3.76 -11.58 0.47
N PHE A 60 4.04 -12.71 1.11
CA PHE A 60 5.11 -12.84 2.08
C PHE A 60 6.49 -12.52 1.50
N SER A 61 6.73 -12.78 0.21
CA SER A 61 8.01 -12.50 -0.44
C SER A 61 8.26 -11.00 -0.49
N GLN A 62 7.25 -10.21 -0.87
CA GLN A 62 7.32 -8.76 -0.83
C GLN A 62 7.53 -8.25 0.60
N ILE A 63 6.77 -8.77 1.58
CA ILE A 63 6.88 -8.35 3.00
C ILE A 63 8.31 -8.59 3.54
N ALA A 64 8.90 -9.75 3.23
CA ALA A 64 10.26 -10.08 3.61
C ALA A 64 11.29 -9.18 2.92
N ASN A 65 11.04 -8.78 1.67
CA ASN A 65 11.90 -7.85 0.93
C ASN A 65 11.94 -6.45 1.57
N TYR A 66 10.83 -6.01 2.19
CA TYR A 66 10.81 -4.78 3.00
C TYR A 66 11.48 -4.94 4.39
N GLY A 67 11.96 -6.14 4.75
CA GLY A 67 12.59 -6.39 6.05
C GLY A 67 11.62 -6.38 7.24
N VAL A 68 10.31 -6.47 6.98
CA VAL A 68 9.30 -6.48 8.04
C VAL A 68 9.21 -7.87 8.66
N MET A 69 9.66 -8.00 9.92
CA MET A 69 9.52 -9.24 10.68
C MET A 69 8.18 -9.36 11.43
N SER A 70 7.47 -8.25 11.63
CA SER A 70 6.20 -8.20 12.37
C SER A 70 5.13 -7.45 11.59
N THR A 71 4.14 -8.17 11.10
CA THR A 71 2.95 -7.62 10.44
C THR A 71 1.83 -7.40 11.47
N PRO A 72 0.99 -6.36 11.34
CA PRO A 72 0.82 -5.46 10.20
C PRO A 72 1.91 -4.40 10.08
N ALA A 73 2.33 -4.08 8.85
CA ALA A 73 3.20 -2.94 8.59
C ALA A 73 2.58 -1.98 7.57
N LEU A 74 2.88 -0.70 7.74
CA LEU A 74 2.51 0.39 6.85
C LEU A 74 3.76 0.86 6.11
N VAL A 75 3.68 0.88 4.80
CA VAL A 75 4.70 1.40 3.91
C VAL A 75 4.11 2.58 3.15
N LEU A 76 4.89 3.65 2.99
CA LEU A 76 4.55 4.83 2.19
C LEU A 76 5.66 5.04 1.18
N ASN A 77 5.34 5.08 -0.11
CA ASN A 77 6.32 5.29 -1.19
C ASN A 77 7.52 4.33 -1.09
N ASP A 78 7.25 3.03 -0.85
CA ASP A 78 8.23 1.96 -0.64
C ASP A 78 9.10 2.09 0.63
N GLU A 79 8.83 3.07 1.50
CA GLU A 79 9.47 3.22 2.80
C GLU A 79 8.59 2.64 3.93
N VAL A 80 9.17 1.78 4.77
CA VAL A 80 8.46 1.24 5.94
C VAL A 80 8.36 2.32 7.01
N ILE A 81 7.14 2.81 7.25
CA ILE A 81 6.88 3.83 8.28
C ILE A 81 6.63 3.19 9.64
N SER A 82 5.91 2.07 9.66
CA SER A 82 5.55 1.39 10.91
C SER A 82 5.41 -0.10 10.68
N ALA A 83 5.86 -0.90 11.63
CA ALA A 83 5.72 -2.35 11.63
C ALA A 83 5.26 -2.85 13.00
N GLY A 84 4.30 -3.77 13.02
CA GLY A 84 3.76 -4.40 14.23
C GLY A 84 2.72 -3.57 15.00
N LYS A 85 2.34 -2.37 14.52
CA LYS A 85 1.37 -1.48 15.19
C LYS A 85 0.28 -1.02 14.25
N VAL A 86 -0.96 -0.97 14.76
CA VAL A 86 -2.08 -0.31 14.08
C VAL A 86 -2.03 1.17 14.39
N LEU A 87 -1.81 1.98 13.37
CA LEU A 87 -1.84 3.43 13.43
C LEU A 87 -3.29 3.93 13.30
N SER A 88 -3.63 4.98 14.03
CA SER A 88 -4.91 5.67 13.91
C SER A 88 -4.91 6.59 12.69
N ALA A 89 -6.09 7.04 12.25
CA ALA A 89 -6.17 7.99 11.13
C ALA A 89 -5.37 9.28 11.42
N GLU A 90 -5.33 9.73 12.68
CA GLU A 90 -4.53 10.87 13.13
C GLU A 90 -3.03 10.63 12.96
N ASP A 91 -2.51 9.47 13.39
CA ASP A 91 -1.10 9.12 13.20
C ASP A 91 -0.73 9.09 11.71
N VAL A 92 -1.61 8.54 10.87
CA VAL A 92 -1.39 8.49 9.41
C VAL A 92 -1.36 9.90 8.81
N LYS A 93 -2.22 10.82 9.27
CA LYS A 93 -2.20 12.24 8.86
C LYS A 93 -0.88 12.90 9.23
N VAL A 94 -0.36 12.64 10.44
CA VAL A 94 0.96 13.15 10.87
C VAL A 94 2.07 12.61 9.96
N ILE A 95 2.05 11.32 9.64
CA ILE A 95 3.01 10.70 8.72
C ILE A 95 2.93 11.33 7.32
N ILE A 96 1.72 11.52 6.79
CA ILE A 96 1.50 12.21 5.51
C ILE A 96 2.15 13.58 5.55
N GLN A 97 1.85 14.37 6.57
CA GLN A 97 2.41 15.70 6.73
C GLN A 97 3.93 15.66 6.86
N GLU A 98 4.50 14.76 7.65
CA GLU A 98 5.94 14.66 7.86
C GLU A 98 6.70 14.22 6.59
N LYS A 99 6.13 13.30 5.81
CA LYS A 99 6.78 12.69 4.64
C LYS A 99 6.55 13.42 3.32
N LEU A 100 5.52 14.26 3.24
CA LEU A 100 5.20 15.11 2.09
C LEU A 100 5.44 16.61 2.35
N SER A 101 6.06 16.98 3.48
CA SER A 101 6.52 18.35 3.76
C SER A 101 7.89 18.65 3.17
#